data_AF-A0A1I4VDB2-F1
#
_entry.id   AF-A0A1I4VDB2-F1
#
_cell.length_a   1.000
_cell.length_b   1.000
_cell.length_c   1.000
_cell.angle_alpha   90.00
_cell.angle_beta   90.00
_cell.angle_gamma   90.00
#
_symmetry.space_group_name_H-M   'P 1'
#
loop_
_entity.id
_entity.type
_entity.pdbx_description
1 polymer ?
#
loop_
_entity_poly.entity_id
_entity_poly.type
_entity_poly.pdbx_seq_one_letter_code
_entity_poly.pdbx_strand_id
1 'polypeptide(L)'
;MGGDFVAADSPESQESKRLAFVGGRDGLAAAVAFARQGITQYEAAIRESDSGGNQYGAAYRESLLASIRVYRKYLQKHETPG
;
A
#
# COMPACT_ATOMS: atom_id res chain seq x y z
N MET A 1 16.42 -30.16 7.08
CA MET A 1 16.47 -28.72 6.75
C MET A 1 15.27 -28.43 5.88
N GLY A 2 14.14 -28.06 6.48
CA GLY A 2 12.95 -27.66 5.73
C GLY A 2 13.18 -26.24 5.24
N GLY A 3 13.17 -26.04 3.93
CA GLY A 3 13.26 -24.71 3.35
C GLY A 3 12.05 -23.91 3.80
N ASP A 4 12.31 -22.86 4.56
CA ASP A 4 11.31 -21.86 4.89
C ASP A 4 10.77 -21.30 3.57
N PHE A 5 9.55 -21.71 3.24
CA PHE A 5 8.68 -20.98 2.35
C PHE A 5 8.59 -19.58 2.96
N VAL A 6 9.37 -18.63 2.46
CA VAL A 6 9.10 -17.21 2.72
C VAL A 6 7.77 -16.97 2.03
N ALA A 7 6.68 -17.16 2.78
CA ALA A 7 5.35 -16.75 2.37
C ALA A 7 5.51 -15.33 1.85
N ALA A 8 5.27 -15.12 0.55
CA ALA A 8 5.35 -13.80 -0.04
C ALA A 8 4.56 -12.87 0.88
N ASP A 9 5.23 -11.88 1.46
CA ASP A 9 4.62 -10.95 2.40
C ASP A 9 3.30 -10.45 1.81
N SER A 10 2.22 -10.45 2.61
CA SER A 10 0.93 -9.94 2.14
C SER A 10 1.10 -8.50 1.63
N PRO A 11 0.24 -8.02 0.70
CA PRO A 11 0.30 -6.63 0.23
C PRO A 11 0.36 -5.63 1.39
N GLU A 12 -0.39 -5.89 2.47
CA GLU A 12 -0.40 -5.06 3.67
C GLU A 12 0.94 -5.06 4.42
N SER A 13 1.59 -6.22 4.54
CA SER A 13 2.93 -6.34 5.15
C SER A 13 3.95 -5.54 4.34
N GLN A 14 3.90 -5.66 3.01
CA GLN A 14 4.80 -4.93 2.11
C GLN A 14 4.63 -3.42 2.24
N GLU A 15 3.40 -2.91 2.24
CA GLU A 15 3.19 -1.46 2.36
C GLU A 15 3.52 -0.91 3.75
N SER A 16 3.30 -1.72 4.80
CA SER A 16 3.74 -1.36 6.15
C SER A 16 5.27 -1.21 6.22
N LYS A 17 6.01 -2.12 5.57
CA LYS A 17 7.48 -2.05 5.46
C LYS A 17 7.93 -0.82 4.65
N ARG A 18 7.25 -0.47 3.56
CA ARG A 18 7.57 0.73 2.78
C ARG A 18 7.34 2.01 3.59
N LEU A 19 6.23 2.11 4.32
CA LEU A 19 5.96 3.25 5.20
C LEU A 19 7.03 3.38 6.29
N ALA A 20 7.40 2.27 6.92
CA ALA A 20 8.46 2.27 7.93
C ALA A 20 9.81 2.71 7.35
N PHE A 21 10.13 2.24 6.14
CA PHE A 21 11.35 2.62 5.44
C PHE A 21 11.38 4.12 5.10
N VAL A 22 10.33 4.65 4.47
CA VAL A 22 10.24 6.08 4.12
C VAL A 22 10.25 6.93 5.39
N GLY A 23 9.52 6.53 6.42
CA GLY A 23 9.49 7.23 7.72
C GLY A 23 10.85 7.24 8.42
N GLY A 24 11.59 6.13 8.35
CA GLY A 24 12.94 6.04 8.92
C GLY A 24 13.99 6.83 8.15
N ARG A 25 13.87 6.89 6.82
CA ARG A 25 14.82 7.60 5.95
C ARG A 25 14.56 9.11 5.90
N ASP A 26 13.31 9.50 5.70
CA ASP A 26 12.91 10.86 5.32
C ASP A 26 11.99 11.54 6.35
N GLY A 27 11.58 10.82 7.39
CA GLY A 27 10.73 11.33 8.47
C GLY A 27 9.21 11.16 8.24
N LEU A 28 8.44 11.48 9.29
CA LEU A 28 6.98 11.28 9.32
C LEU A 28 6.25 12.02 8.20
N ALA A 29 6.61 13.29 7.93
CA ALA A 29 5.97 14.10 6.90
C ALA A 29 6.12 13.46 5.51
N ALA A 30 7.29 12.89 5.21
CA ALA A 30 7.54 12.17 3.96
C ALA A 30 6.72 10.88 3.87
N ALA A 31 6.61 10.11 4.97
CA ALA A 31 5.80 8.90 5.01
C ALA A 31 4.29 9.20 4.84
N VAL A 32 3.80 10.30 5.41
CA VAL A 32 2.43 10.79 5.22
C VAL A 32 2.20 11.20 3.76
N ALA A 33 3.11 11.97 3.16
CA ALA A 33 3.02 12.34 1.75
C ALA A 33 3.04 11.11 0.83
N PHE A 34 3.91 10.14 1.12
CA PHE A 34 4.00 8.87 0.42
C PHE A 34 2.68 8.08 0.49
N ALA A 35 2.08 7.96 1.68
CA ALA A 35 0.80 7.27 1.85
C ALA A 35 -0.33 7.92 1.02
N ARG A 36 -0.41 9.26 1.00
CA ARG A 36 -1.38 10.01 0.19
C ARG A 36 -1.18 9.74 -1.30
N GLN A 37 0.06 9.86 -1.79
CA GLN A 37 0.39 9.61 -3.19
C GLN A 37 0.08 8.16 -3.59
N GLY A 38 0.41 7.19 -2.73
CA GLY A 38 0.13 5.77 -2.94
C GLY A 38 -1.36 5.46 -3.10
N ILE A 39 -2.23 6.08 -2.28
CA ILE A 39 -3.69 5.94 -2.44
C ILE A 39 -4.13 6.41 -3.82
N THR A 40 -3.73 7.62 -4.25
CA THR A 40 -4.13 8.16 -5.54
C THR A 40 -3.67 7.28 -6.71
N GLN A 41 -2.45 6.76 -6.65
CA GLN A 41 -1.89 5.89 -7.70
C GLN A 41 -2.63 4.55 -7.76
N TYR A 42 -2.88 3.90 -6.62
CA TYR A 42 -3.55 2.61 -6.58
C TYR A 42 -5.03 2.72 -6.97
N GLU A 43 -5.71 3.80 -6.60
CA GLU A 43 -7.08 4.08 -7.06
C GLU A 43 -7.14 4.32 -8.58
N ALA A 44 -6.12 4.98 -9.16
CA ALA A 44 -6.02 5.15 -10.61
C ALA A 44 -5.81 3.80 -11.33
N ALA A 45 -4.91 2.96 -10.83
CA ALA A 45 -4.66 1.64 -11.38
C ALA A 45 -5.90 0.72 -11.31
N ILE A 46 -6.70 0.81 -10.24
CA ILE A 46 -7.98 0.10 -10.14
C ILE A 46 -8.96 0.59 -11.22
N ARG A 47 -9.12 1.91 -11.40
CA ARG A 47 -10.03 2.46 -12.43
C ARG A 47 -9.62 2.07 -13.85
N GLU A 48 -8.33 2.08 -14.14
CA GLU A 48 -7.80 1.62 -15.44
C GLU A 48 -8.01 0.12 -15.65
N SER A 49 -7.91 -0.66 -14.58
CA SER A 49 -8.25 -2.09 -14.64
C SER A 49 -9.73 -2.32 -14.91
N ASP A 50 -10.60 -1.56 -14.27
CA ASP A 50 -12.06 -1.67 -14.43
C ASP A 50 -12.52 -1.20 -15.82
N SER A 51 -11.78 -0.30 -16.49
CA SER A 51 -12.07 0.16 -17.86
C SER A 51 -11.62 -0.82 -18.96
N GLY A 52 -11.04 -1.97 -18.59
CA GLY A 52 -10.54 -2.97 -19.52
C GLY A 52 -9.13 -2.69 -20.05
N GLY A 53 -8.41 -1.73 -19.46
CA GLY A 53 -7.04 -1.36 -19.87
C GLY A 53 -5.94 -2.32 -19.39
N ASN A 54 -6.27 -3.32 -18.57
CA ASN A 54 -5.29 -4.14 -17.85
C ASN A 54 -5.60 -5.64 -17.94
N GLN A 55 -4.54 -6.46 -18.05
CA GLN A 55 -4.57 -7.93 -18.03
C GLN A 55 -4.62 -8.52 -16.61
N TYR A 56 -4.37 -7.72 -15.57
CA TYR A 56 -4.31 -8.18 -14.19
C TYR A 56 -5.73 -8.29 -13.61
N GLY A 57 -6.17 -9.54 -13.39
CA GLY A 57 -7.52 -9.86 -12.91
C GLY A 57 -7.79 -9.52 -11.43
N ALA A 58 -8.90 -10.02 -10.90
CA ALA A 58 -9.42 -9.71 -9.57
C ALA A 58 -8.39 -9.78 -8.42
N ALA A 59 -7.42 -10.70 -8.47
CA ALA A 59 -6.37 -10.82 -7.44
C ALA A 59 -5.47 -9.58 -7.33
N TYR A 60 -5.19 -8.92 -8.45
CA TYR A 60 -4.41 -7.67 -8.45
C TYR A 60 -5.23 -6.50 -7.91
N ARG A 61 -6.51 -6.43 -8.25
CA ARG A 61 -7.42 -5.44 -7.68
C ARG A 61 -7.50 -5.58 -6.15
N GLU A 62 -7.65 -6.80 -5.65
CA GLU A 62 -7.71 -7.04 -4.20
C GLU A 62 -6.38 -6.69 -3.50
N SER A 63 -5.23 -6.92 -4.13
CA SER A 63 -3.94 -6.53 -3.54
C SER A 63 -3.77 -5.01 -3.44
N LEU A 64 -4.24 -4.26 -4.46
CA LEU A 64 -4.25 -2.79 -4.42
C LEU A 64 -5.21 -2.26 -3.34
N LEU A 65 -6.40 -2.84 -3.21
CA LEU A 65 -7.35 -2.48 -2.17
C LEU A 65 -6.80 -2.75 -0.76
N ALA A 66 -6.14 -3.90 -0.56
CA ALA A 66 -5.47 -4.23 0.69
C ALA A 66 -4.38 -3.20 1.03
N SER A 67 -3.59 -2.81 0.04
CA SER A 67 -2.55 -1.78 0.17
C SER A 67 -3.12 -0.40 0.53
N ILE A 68 -4.21 0.02 -0.12
CA ILE A 68 -4.91 1.28 0.18
C ILE A 68 -5.40 1.32 1.64
N ARG A 69 -5.90 0.19 2.18
CA ARG A 69 -6.35 0.12 3.59
C ARG A 69 -5.21 0.41 4.57
N VAL A 70 -3.99 -0.03 4.28
CA VAL A 70 -2.81 0.28 5.10
C VAL A 70 -2.53 1.78 5.10
N TYR A 71 -2.51 2.41 3.92
CA TYR A 71 -2.29 3.86 3.81
C TYR A 71 -3.37 4.67 4.53
N ARG A 72 -4.65 4.32 4.37
CA ARG A 72 -5.75 5.01 5.07
C ARG A 72 -5.63 4.90 6.59
N LYS A 73 -5.31 3.70 7.10
CA LYS A 73 -5.08 3.48 8.54
C LYS A 73 -3.87 4.27 9.05
N TYR A 74 -2.80 4.34 8.26
CA TYR A 74 -1.63 5.13 8.60
C TYR A 74 -1.97 6.62 8.69
N LEU A 75 -2.66 7.17 7.70
CA LEU A 75 -3.09 8.57 7.71
C LEU A 75 -4.03 8.86 8.88
N GLN A 76 -5.00 8.00 9.17
CA GLN A 76 -5.88 8.17 10.33
C GLN A 76 -5.09 8.28 11.64
N LYS A 77 -4.05 7.46 11.82
CA LYS A 77 -3.22 7.47 13.03
C LYS A 77 -2.36 8.74 13.16
N HIS A 78 -1.96 9.34 12.03
CA HIS A 78 -0.92 10.37 12.01
C HIS A 78 -1.43 11.76 11.59
N GLU A 79 -2.65 11.87 11.08
CA GLU A 79 -3.27 13.14 10.65
C GLU A 79 -4.48 13.55 11.50
N THR A 80 -5.03 12.65 12.31
CA THR A 80 -6.09 13.04 13.25
C THR A 80 -5.44 13.79 14.41
N PRO A 81 -5.75 15.08 14.64
CA PRO A 81 -5.37 15.74 15.89
C PRO A 81 -6.16 15.08 17.02
N GLY A 82 -5.48 14.72 18.10
CA GLY A 82 -6.16 14.52 19.38
C GLY A 82 -6.77 15.83 19.87
#